data_AF-A0A3C1R0R9-F1
#
_entry.id   AF-A0A3C1R0R9-F1
#
_cell.length_a   1.000
_cell.length_b   1.000
_cell.length_c   1.000
_cell.angle_alpha   90.00
_cell.angle_beta   90.00
_cell.angle_gamma   90.00
#
_symmetry.space_group_name_H-M   'P 1'
#
loop_
_entity.id
_entity.type
_entity.pdbx_description
1 polymer ?
#
loop_
_entity_poly.entity_id
_entity_poly.type
_entity_poly.pdbx_seq_one_letter_code
_entity_poly.pdbx_strand_id
1 'polypeptide(L)' 'MLVLSRTPGETIHLPELGVTITIIGSRGNRTKVGIRAPETIRILRGELDDRTDRRTTDLVAERPDERFAPRPLPR' A
#
# COMPACT_ATOMS: atom_id res chain seq x y z
N MET A 1 -10.36 18.65 -1.31
CA MET A 1 -11.35 17.60 -1.62
C MET A 1 -11.94 17.89 -2.99
N LEU A 2 -11.75 17.00 -3.97
CA LEU A 2 -12.33 17.09 -5.30
C LEU A 2 -13.52 16.10 -5.38
N VAL A 3 -14.70 16.56 -5.76
CA VAL A 3 -15.91 15.72 -5.84
C VAL A 3 -16.26 15.50 -7.30
N LEU A 4 -16.33 14.23 -7.70
CA LEU A 4 -16.65 13.84 -9.08
C LEU A 4 -17.81 12.85 -9.05
N SER A 5 -18.88 13.16 -9.77
CA SER A 5 -19.94 12.21 -10.07
C SER A 5 -19.55 11.45 -11.32
N ARG A 6 -19.31 10.14 -11.19
CA ARG A 6 -18.86 9.27 -12.29
C ARG A 6 -19.82 8.11 -12.52
N THR A 7 -19.97 7.70 -13.77
CA THR A 7 -20.73 6.49 -14.14
C THR A 7 -19.82 5.25 -14.15
N PRO A 8 -20.40 4.02 -14.11
CA PRO A 8 -19.63 2.79 -14.29
C PRO A 8 -18.80 2.81 -15.58
N GLY A 9 -17.51 2.49 -15.47
CA GLY A 9 -16.55 2.46 -16.58
C GLY A 9 -15.64 3.69 -16.65
N GLU A 10 -15.90 4.76 -15.89
CA GLU A 10 -15.02 5.93 -15.86
C GLU A 10 -13.80 5.71 -14.97
N THR A 11 -12.68 6.32 -15.37
CA THR A 11 -11.39 6.26 -14.68
C THR A 11 -10.90 7.64 -14.24
N ILE A 12 -10.36 7.73 -13.04
CA ILE A 12 -9.70 8.91 -12.48
C ILE A 12 -8.21 8.60 -12.41
N HIS A 13 -7.39 9.51 -12.95
CA HIS A 13 -5.94 9.37 -12.99
C HIS A 13 -5.29 10.37 -12.05
N LEU A 14 -4.40 9.87 -11.19
CA LEU A 14 -3.54 10.68 -10.33
C LEU A 14 -2.12 10.56 -10.90
N PRO A 15 -1.72 11.46 -11.82
CA PRO A 15 -0.48 11.29 -12.59
C PRO A 15 0.78 11.35 -11.72
N GLU A 16 0.79 12.19 -10.69
CA GLU A 16 1.94 12.33 -9.78
C GLU A 16 2.23 11.07 -8.98
N LEU A 17 1.19 10.29 -8.68
CA LEU A 17 1.27 9.06 -7.89
C LEU A 17 1.22 7.79 -8.75
N GLY A 18 0.95 7.92 -10.06
CA GLY A 18 0.73 6.77 -10.94
C GLY A 18 -0.47 5.90 -10.54
N VAL A 19 -1.44 6.46 -9.81
CA VAL A 19 -2.63 5.73 -9.36
C VAL A 19 -3.78 5.96 -10.34
N THR A 20 -4.43 4.88 -10.75
CA THR A 20 -5.67 4.91 -11.54
C THR A 20 -6.81 4.33 -10.71
N ILE A 21 -7.86 5.11 -10.52
CA ILE A 21 -9.09 4.69 -9.84
C ILE A 21 -10.15 4.45 -10.91
N THR A 22 -10.71 3.25 -10.97
CA THR A 22 -11.75 2.88 -11.93
C THR A 22 -13.05 2.62 -11.19
N ILE A 23 -14.15 3.21 -11.65
CA ILE A 23 -15.47 2.86 -11.15
C ILE A 23 -15.96 1.63 -11.91
N ILE A 24 -15.94 0.47 -11.26
CA ILE A 24 -16.33 -0.81 -11.90
C ILE A 24 -17.86 -0.88 -12.04
N GLY A 25 -18.59 -0.33 -11.07
CA GLY A 25 -20.04 -0.33 -11.10
C GLY A 25 -20.63 0.28 -9.86
N SER A 26 -21.77 0.93 -10.00
CA SER A 26 -22.57 1.41 -8.87
C SER A 26 -23.88 0.62 -8.83
N ARG A 27 -24.28 0.17 -7.64
CA ARG A 27 -25.56 -0.48 -7.41
C ARG A 27 -26.17 0.12 -6.14
N GLY A 28 -27.23 0.92 -6.31
CA GLY A 28 -27.88 1.62 -5.21
C GLY A 28 -26.90 2.54 -4.49
N ASN A 29 -26.62 2.25 -3.21
CA ASN A 29 -25.67 3.00 -2.38
C ASN A 29 -24.25 2.42 -2.34
N ARG A 30 -23.98 1.30 -3.03
CA ARG A 30 -22.66 0.67 -3.05
C ARG A 30 -22.00 0.90 -4.39
N THR A 31 -20.77 1.40 -4.35
CA THR A 31 -19.94 1.58 -5.54
C THR A 31 -18.74 0.66 -5.47
N LYS A 32 -18.56 -0.15 -6.51
CA LYS A 32 -17.35 -0.94 -6.73
C LYS A 32 -16.30 -0.03 -7.32
N VAL A 33 -15.20 0.12 -6.58
CA VAL A 33 -14.05 0.92 -6.98
C VAL A 33 -12.88 -0.03 -7.17
N GLY A 34 -12.31 -0.04 -8.38
CA GLY A 34 -11.02 -0.64 -8.67
C GLY A 34 -9.93 0.40 -8.46
N ILE A 35 -8.85 0.03 -7.79
CA ILE A 35 -7.70 0.90 -7.59
C ILE A 35 -6.49 0.18 -8.16
N ARG A 36 -5.82 0.80 -9.13
CA ARG A 36 -4.56 0.34 -9.69
C ARG A 36 -3.49 1.33 -9.24
N ALA A 37 -2.58 0.86 -8.41
CA ALA A 37 -1.44 1.65 -7.95
C ALA A 37 -0.15 0.85 -8.16
N PRO A 38 1.00 1.52 -8.28
CA PRO A 38 2.31 0.87 -8.20
C PRO A 38 2.55 0.29 -6.80
N GLU A 39 3.45 -0.70 -6.70
CA GLU A 39 3.81 -1.38 -5.45
C GLU A 39 4.42 -0.45 -4.39
N THR A 40 4.93 0.70 -4.81
CA THR A 40 5.45 1.75 -3.92
C THR A 40 4.36 2.40 -3.07
N ILE A 41 3.08 2.29 -3.46
CA ILE A 41 1.95 2.92 -2.78
C ILE A 41 1.11 1.86 -2.08
N ARG A 42 1.03 1.95 -0.76
CA ARG A 42 0.17 1.10 0.05
C ARG A 42 -1.29 1.56 -0.11
N ILE A 43 -2.16 0.65 -0.56
CA ILE A 43 -3.60 0.88 -0.61
C ILE A 43 -4.22 0.23 0.63
N LEU A 44 -4.81 1.06 1.49
CA LEU A 44 -5.53 0.61 2.67
C LEU A 44 -7.03 0.91 2.51
N ARG A 45 -7.85 0.16 3.23
CA ARG A 45 -9.27 0.50 3.39
C ARG A 45 -9.35 1.54 4.51
N GLY A 46 -10.19 2.57 4.36
CA GLY A 46 -10.20 3.72 5.27
C GLY A 46 -10.44 3.35 6.74
N GLU A 47 -11.08 2.21 7.01
CA GLU A 47 -11.27 1.67 8.36
C GLU A 47 -10.00 1.05 8.99
N LEU A 48 -8.93 0.86 8.23
CA LEU A 48 -7.66 0.25 8.68
C LEU A 48 -6.55 1.27 8.96
N ASP A 49 -6.73 2.54 8.61
CA ASP A 49 -5.71 3.59 8.79
C ASP A 49 -5.48 3.94 10.27
N ASP A 50 -6.52 3.85 11.09
CA ASP A 50 -6.54 4.40 12.47
C ASP A 50 -5.60 3.68 13.46
N ARG A 51 -4.87 2.65 13.01
CA ARG A 51 -3.93 1.88 13.85
C ARG A 51 -2.48 1.87 13.39
N THR A 52 -2.16 2.32 12.18
CA THR A 52 -0.85 2.05 11.55
C THR A 52 0.03 3.28 11.34
N ASP A 53 -0.43 4.48 11.68
CA ASP A 53 0.38 5.70 11.56
C ASP A 53 1.46 5.85 12.66
N ARG A 54 1.75 4.78 13.42
CA ARG A 54 2.75 4.79 14.50
C ARG A 54 3.85 3.71 14.44
N ARG A 55 3.88 2.83 13.43
CA ARG A 55 4.82 1.68 13.43
C ARG A 55 5.47 1.32 12.09
N THR A 56 5.67 2.27 11.17
CA THR A 56 6.48 1.97 9.97
C THR A 56 7.56 2.98 9.65
N THR A 57 8.26 3.48 10.68
CA THR A 57 9.52 4.23 10.51
C THR A 57 10.73 3.60 11.22
N ASP A 58 10.60 2.48 11.94
CA ASP A 58 11.67 1.95 12.80
C ASP A 58 12.06 0.47 12.56
N LEU A 59 12.07 -0.03 11.32
CA LEU A 59 12.61 -1.38 11.04
C LEU A 59 13.81 -1.40 10.07
N VAL A 60 14.48 -0.26 9.87
CA VAL A 60 15.82 -0.23 9.27
C VAL A 60 16.83 0.10 10.36
N ALA A 61 17.22 -0.90 11.14
CA ALA A 61 18.45 -0.87 11.93
C ALA A 61 19.11 -2.25 11.83
N GLU A 62 20.16 -2.28 11.01
CA GLU A 62 21.05 -3.40 10.78
C GLU A 62 21.70 -3.89 12.08
N ARG A 63 21.78 -5.20 12.25
CA ARG A 63 22.91 -5.86 12.92
C ARG A 63 23.25 -7.12 12.10
N PRO A 64 24.42 -7.19 11.44
CA PRO A 64 24.88 -8.44 10.86
C PRO A 64 25.25 -9.36 12.03
N ASP A 65 24.59 -10.52 12.11
CA ASP A 65 24.86 -11.49 13.16
C ASP A 65 26.27 -12.09 13.01
N GLU A 66 27.17 -11.76 13.93
CA GLU A 66 28.49 -12.38 14.14
C GLU A 66 28.43 -13.87 14.56
N ARG A 67 27.32 -14.57 14.30
CA ARG A 67 27.10 -15.97 14.70
C ARG A 67 27.72 -17.02 13.77
N PHE A 68 28.52 -16.58 12.78
CA PHE A 68 29.14 -17.46 11.79
C PHE A 68 30.68 -17.46 11.85
N ALA A 69 31.26 -17.39 13.05
CA ALA A 69 32.68 -17.75 13.21
C ALA A 69 32.82 -19.29 13.18
N PRO A 70 33.58 -19.89 12.26
CA PRO A 70 33.81 -21.33 12.27
C PRO A 70 34.63 -21.71 13.51
N ARG A 71 34.18 -22.73 14.25
CA ARG A 71 34.95 -23.31 15.38
C ARG A 71 36.26 -23.91 14.85
N PRO A 72 37.43 -23.62 15.47
CA PRO A 72 38.66 -24.30 15.10
C PRO A 72 38.64 -25.78 15.52
N LEU A 73 39.26 -26.62 14.69
CA LEU A 73 39.41 -28.07 14.91
C LEU A 73 40.44 -28.35 16.01
N PRO A 74 40.19 -29.30 16.94
CA PRO A 74 41.20 -29.72 17.91
C PRO A 74 42.30 -30.59 17.25
N ARG A 75 43.54 -30.46 17.77
CA ARG A 75 44.73 -31.23 17.36
C ARG A 75 44.72 -32.65 17.92
#